data_AF-A0A2L1KFR5-F1
#
_entry.id   AF-A0A2L1KFR5-F1
#
_cell.length_a   1.000
_cell.length_b   1.000
_cell.length_c   1.000
_cell.angle_alpha   90.00
_cell.angle_beta   90.00
_cell.angle_gamma   90.00
#
_symmetry.space_group_name_H-M   'P 1'
#
loop_
_entity.id
_entity.type
_entity.pdbx_description
1 polymer ?
#
loop_
_entity_poly.entity_id
_entity_poly.type
_entity_poly.pdbx_seq_one_letter_code
_entity_poly.pdbx_strand_id
1 'polypeptide(L)'
;MHTRNGLFDDVSASSTDLASAEQQIIEFLVEHGVQAKASPLCGSGIHFDRMFLEAQMPALNAHLHYRNLDISAVKEFLKTISPAFEPAKRQSHRALDDILESVEEARLYRDLLAPILAA
;
A
#
# COMPACT_ATOMS: atom_id res chain seq x y z
N MET A 1 -4.93 -9.99 16.63
CA MET A 1 -4.20 -10.02 15.34
C MET A 1 -2.70 -10.10 15.59
N HIS A 2 -2.04 -9.03 16.03
CA HIS A 2 -0.58 -8.94 16.12
C HIS A 2 0.10 -9.87 17.13
N THR A 3 -0.56 -10.17 18.26
CA THR A 3 -0.10 -11.21 19.19
C THR A 3 -0.14 -12.61 18.57
N ARG A 4 -1.10 -12.87 17.67
CA ARG A 4 -1.30 -14.19 17.06
C ARG A 4 -0.37 -14.46 15.87
N ASN A 5 0.09 -13.42 15.18
CA ASN A 5 0.96 -13.54 14.01
C ASN A 5 2.44 -13.24 14.33
N GLY A 6 2.80 -13.20 15.62
CA GLY A 6 4.17 -13.01 16.10
C GLY A 6 4.73 -11.59 15.97
N LEU A 7 3.96 -10.61 15.48
CA LEU A 7 4.51 -9.28 15.20
C LEU A 7 5.09 -8.61 16.45
N PHE A 8 4.47 -8.77 17.63
CA PHE A 8 5.01 -8.14 18.84
C PHE A 8 6.32 -8.77 19.31
N ASP A 9 6.51 -10.05 19.05
CA ASP A 9 7.78 -10.74 19.34
C ASP A 9 8.86 -10.25 18.37
N ASP A 10 8.52 -10.15 17.07
CA ASP A 10 9.40 -9.61 16.03
C ASP A 10 9.82 -8.16 16.35
N VAL A 11 8.88 -7.31 16.77
CA VAL A 11 9.15 -5.91 17.15
C VAL A 11 10.05 -5.85 18.39
N SER A 12 9.82 -6.71 19.39
CA SER A 12 10.63 -6.74 20.61
C SER A 12 12.06 -7.23 20.34
N ALA A 13 12.25 -8.10 19.34
CA ALA A 13 13.55 -8.62 18.93
C ALA A 13 14.27 -7.73 17.91
N SER A 14 13.58 -6.76 17.29
CA SER A 14 14.13 -5.91 16.25
C SER A 14 15.21 -4.97 16.78
N SER A 15 16.34 -4.89 16.06
CA SER A 15 17.37 -3.86 16.25
C SER A 15 17.23 -2.70 15.28
N THR A 16 16.26 -2.75 14.36
CA THR A 16 16.05 -1.72 13.34
C THR A 16 15.26 -0.55 13.95
N ASP A 17 15.91 0.61 14.04
CA ASP A 17 15.23 1.85 14.40
C ASP A 17 14.49 2.48 13.22
N LEU A 18 13.65 3.48 13.52
CA LEU A 18 12.77 4.12 12.56
C LEU A 18 13.53 4.83 11.42
N ALA A 19 14.64 5.51 11.75
CA ALA A 19 15.44 6.23 10.75
C ALA A 19 16.16 5.26 9.80
N SER A 20 16.68 4.16 10.34
CA SER A 20 17.31 3.09 9.56
C SER A 20 16.28 2.41 8.65
N ALA A 21 15.06 2.18 9.13
CA ALA A 21 13.98 1.64 8.31
C ALA A 21 13.59 2.60 7.18
N GLU A 22 13.43 3.89 7.48
CA GLU A 22 13.13 4.93 6.49
C GLU A 22 14.18 4.96 5.36
N GLN A 23 15.46 4.97 5.73
CA GLN A 23 16.56 5.01 4.78
C GLN A 23 16.62 3.76 3.90
N GLN A 24 16.44 2.57 4.49
CA GLN A 24 16.40 1.30 3.75
C GLN A 24 15.27 1.27 2.71
N ILE A 25 14.11 1.84 3.03
CA ILE A 25 12.98 1.92 2.08
C ILE A 25 13.33 2.87 0.93
N ILE A 26 13.92 4.04 1.21
CA ILE A 26 14.33 4.99 0.17
C ILE A 26 15.38 4.37 -0.76
N GLU A 27 16.38 3.69 -0.19
CA GLU A 27 17.42 2.98 -0.96
C GLU A 27 16.80 1.92 -1.87
N PHE A 28 15.94 1.07 -1.31
CA PHE A 28 15.21 0.07 -2.08
C PHE A 28 14.44 0.69 -3.27
N LEU A 29 13.74 1.81 -3.04
CA LEU A 29 13.00 2.51 -4.09
C LEU A 29 13.94 3.03 -5.20
N VAL A 30 15.07 3.64 -4.82
CA VAL A 30 16.06 4.18 -5.77
C VAL A 30 16.70 3.06 -6.58
N GLU A 31 17.07 1.94 -5.94
CA GLU A 31 17.63 0.76 -6.61
C GLU A 31 16.68 0.17 -7.66
N HIS A 32 15.37 0.28 -7.43
CA HIS A 32 14.33 -0.16 -8.38
C HIS A 32 13.89 0.94 -9.37
N GLY A 33 14.63 2.05 -9.44
CA GLY A 33 14.41 3.11 -10.43
C GLY A 33 13.29 4.09 -10.10
N VAL A 34 12.77 4.10 -8.86
CA VAL A 34 11.76 5.06 -8.43
C VAL A 34 12.42 6.40 -8.13
N GLN A 35 12.34 7.31 -9.11
CA GLN A 35 12.83 8.69 -8.96
C GLN A 35 12.05 9.46 -7.90
N ALA A 36 12.71 10.42 -7.26
CA ALA A 36 12.08 11.30 -6.29
C ALA A 36 10.85 11.99 -6.90
N LYS A 37 9.74 11.97 -6.15
CA LYS A 37 8.42 12.51 -6.48
C LYS A 37 7.78 11.89 -7.73
N ALA A 38 8.27 10.77 -8.25
CA ALA A 38 7.69 10.15 -9.44
C ALA A 38 6.49 9.24 -9.12
N SER A 39 6.58 8.45 -8.04
CA SER A 39 5.56 7.45 -7.69
C SER A 39 4.57 7.97 -6.64
N PRO A 40 3.24 7.85 -6.85
CA PRO A 40 2.26 8.02 -5.79
C PRO A 40 2.38 6.91 -4.73
N LEU A 41 1.91 7.16 -3.52
CA LEU A 41 1.79 6.09 -2.53
C LEU A 41 0.57 5.21 -2.86
N CYS A 42 0.77 3.90 -2.98
CA CYS A 42 -0.24 2.96 -3.48
C CYS A 42 -0.61 1.91 -2.43
N GLY A 43 -1.89 1.58 -2.30
CA GLY A 43 -2.37 0.49 -1.46
C GLY A 43 -3.85 0.62 -1.09
N SER A 44 -4.35 -0.26 -0.22
CA SER A 44 -5.74 -0.21 0.28
C SER A 44 -5.83 0.63 1.55
N GLY A 45 -6.71 1.65 1.57
CA GLY A 45 -6.87 2.54 2.73
C GLY A 45 -5.64 3.40 2.98
N ILE A 46 -4.85 3.62 1.93
CA ILE A 46 -3.46 4.11 1.98
C ILE A 46 -3.31 5.52 2.55
N HIS A 47 -4.42 6.27 2.67
CA HIS A 47 -4.42 7.56 3.35
C HIS A 47 -3.95 7.44 4.81
N PHE A 48 -4.32 6.35 5.50
CA PHE A 48 -3.87 6.13 6.88
C PHE A 48 -2.35 5.97 6.95
N ASP A 49 -1.77 5.10 6.11
CA ASP A 49 -0.32 4.91 6.03
C ASP A 49 0.39 6.23 5.70
N ARG A 50 -0.15 7.02 4.77
CA ARG A 50 0.39 8.35 4.41
C ARG A 50 0.53 9.25 5.64
N MET A 51 -0.47 9.29 6.52
CA MET A 51 -0.41 10.10 7.74
C MET A 51 0.72 9.65 8.68
N PHE A 52 0.96 8.34 8.79
CA PHE A 52 2.09 7.82 9.58
C PHE A 52 3.42 8.18 8.94
N LEU A 53 3.55 8.04 7.61
CA LEU A 53 4.79 8.43 6.91
C LEU A 53 5.06 9.93 7.06
N GLU A 54 4.05 10.79 6.95
CA GLU A 54 4.23 12.23 7.13
C GLU A 54 4.75 12.59 8.54
N ALA A 55 4.26 11.89 9.57
CA ALA A 55 4.66 12.15 10.95
C ALA A 55 5.97 11.46 11.38
N GLN A 56 6.25 10.26 10.87
CA GLN A 56 7.30 9.36 11.38
C GLN A 56 8.43 9.10 10.38
N MET A 57 8.17 9.24 9.07
CA MET A 57 9.14 9.03 7.99
C MET A 57 9.06 10.18 6.95
N PRO A 58 9.39 11.42 7.35
CA PRO A 58 9.17 12.60 6.54
C PRO A 58 10.05 12.65 5.27
N ALA A 59 11.24 12.05 5.29
CA ALA A 59 12.11 11.99 4.11
C ALA A 59 11.54 11.03 3.06
N LEU A 60 11.04 9.87 3.48
CA LEU A 60 10.33 8.94 2.60
C LEU A 60 9.04 9.56 2.06
N ASN A 61 8.27 10.24 2.91
CA ASN A 61 7.06 10.97 2.52
C ASN A 61 7.35 12.04 1.44
N ALA A 62 8.50 12.71 1.54
CA ALA A 62 8.96 13.71 0.58
C ALA A 62 9.56 13.10 -0.71
N HIS A 63 10.11 11.88 -0.63
CA HIS A 63 10.59 11.12 -1.79
C HIS A 63 9.42 10.62 -2.65
N LEU A 64 8.26 10.37 -2.07
CA LEU A 64 7.05 9.97 -2.79
C LEU A 64 6.31 11.19 -3.36
N HIS A 65 5.56 10.99 -4.45
CA HIS A 65 4.65 12.02 -4.96
C HIS A 65 3.53 12.28 -3.94
N TYR A 66 2.94 13.49 -3.96
CA TYR A 66 1.90 13.89 -2.99
C TYR A 66 0.56 13.16 -3.17
N ARG A 67 0.37 12.50 -4.32
CA ARG A 67 -0.88 11.78 -4.64
C ARG A 67 -0.85 10.38 -4.05
N ASN A 68 -2.04 9.90 -3.72
CA ASN A 68 -2.28 8.52 -3.35
C ASN A 68 -3.01 7.80 -4.50
N LEU A 69 -2.67 6.54 -4.72
CA LEU A 69 -3.45 5.60 -5.50
C LEU A 69 -4.13 4.62 -4.53
N ASP A 70 -5.32 4.98 -4.09
CA ASP A 70 -6.07 4.20 -3.10
C ASP A 70 -6.95 3.14 -3.78
N ILE A 71 -6.57 1.88 -3.63
CA ILE A 71 -7.29 0.73 -4.22
C ILE A 71 -8.67 0.58 -3.57
N SER A 72 -8.81 0.94 -2.29
CA SER A 72 -10.09 0.89 -1.60
C SER A 72 -11.08 1.92 -2.16
N ALA A 73 -10.62 3.08 -2.63
CA ALA A 73 -11.48 4.06 -3.27
C ALA A 73 -12.08 3.53 -4.60
N VAL A 74 -11.27 2.77 -5.37
CA VAL A 74 -11.75 2.09 -6.59
C VAL A 74 -12.79 1.03 -6.25
N LYS A 75 -12.56 0.24 -5.20
CA LYS A 75 -13.53 -0.74 -4.69
C LYS A 75 -14.88 -0.10 -4.37
N GLU A 76 -14.88 0.98 -3.59
CA GLU A 76 -16.11 1.69 -3.20
C GLU A 76 -16.84 2.29 -4.41
N PHE A 77 -16.10 2.81 -5.40
CA PHE A 77 -16.67 3.27 -6.65
C PHE A 77 -17.37 2.12 -7.41
N LEU A 78 -16.70 0.98 -7.56
CA LEU A 78 -17.25 -0.21 -8.22
C LEU A 78 -18.50 -0.75 -7.51
N LYS A 79 -18.51 -0.78 -6.17
CA LYS A 79 -19.69 -1.15 -5.37
C LYS A 79 -20.87 -0.21 -5.59
N THR A 80 -20.60 1.08 -5.76
CA THR A 80 -21.66 2.09 -5.99
C THR A 80 -22.38 1.85 -7.31
N ILE A 81 -21.64 1.47 -8.37
CA ILE A 81 -22.21 1.21 -9.70
C ILE A 81 -22.68 -0.25 -9.89
N SER A 82 -22.18 -1.18 -9.09
CA SER A 82 -22.54 -2.60 -9.12
C SER A 82 -22.63 -3.16 -7.69
N PRO A 83 -23.79 -3.08 -7.03
CA PRO A 83 -23.94 -3.49 -5.63
C PRO A 83 -23.65 -4.97 -5.34
N ALA A 84 -23.70 -5.83 -6.36
CA ALA A 84 -23.36 -7.25 -6.24
C ALA A 84 -21.84 -7.51 -6.31
N PHE A 85 -21.03 -6.48 -6.57
CA PHE A 85 -19.59 -6.60 -6.66
C PHE A 85 -18.96 -6.76 -5.27
N GLU A 86 -18.46 -7.96 -4.98
CA GLU A 86 -17.71 -8.24 -3.76
C GLU A 86 -16.39 -8.91 -4.14
N PRO A 87 -15.24 -8.21 -4.05
CA PRO A 87 -13.94 -8.81 -4.30
C PRO A 87 -13.59 -9.78 -3.16
N ALA A 88 -12.93 -10.89 -3.49
CA ALA A 88 -12.46 -11.84 -2.49
C ALA A 88 -11.42 -11.17 -1.58
N LYS A 89 -11.62 -11.25 -0.25
CA LYS A 89 -10.65 -10.81 0.74
C LYS A 89 -9.88 -12.00 1.31
N ARG A 90 -8.58 -11.82 1.49
CA ARG A 90 -7.71 -12.65 2.33
C ARG A 90 -7.34 -11.85 3.58
N GLN A 91 -6.93 -12.54 4.63
CA GLN A 91 -6.67 -11.94 5.96
C GLN A 91 -5.45 -12.62 6.58
N SER A 92 -4.25 -12.43 6.01
CA SER A 92 -3.02 -12.94 6.64
C SER A 92 -2.40 -11.92 7.61
N HIS A 93 -2.76 -10.63 7.51
CA HIS A 93 -2.46 -9.57 8.48
C HIS A 93 -0.96 -9.28 8.68
N ARG A 94 -0.15 -9.47 7.64
CA ARG A 94 1.27 -9.07 7.59
C ARG A 94 1.47 -8.13 6.39
N ALA A 95 2.34 -7.14 6.56
CA ALA A 95 2.49 -6.04 5.59
C ALA A 95 2.72 -6.50 4.15
N LEU A 96 3.65 -7.44 3.91
CA LEU A 96 3.94 -7.91 2.55
C LEU A 96 2.74 -8.60 1.90
N ASP A 97 2.05 -9.45 2.66
CA ASP A 97 0.88 -10.16 2.14
C ASP A 97 -0.27 -9.18 1.85
N ASP A 98 -0.50 -8.20 2.73
CA ASP A 98 -1.52 -7.17 2.56
C ASP A 98 -1.21 -6.27 1.33
N ILE A 99 0.07 -6.01 1.05
CA ILE A 99 0.52 -5.32 -0.19
C ILE A 99 0.25 -6.17 -1.42
N LEU A 100 0.62 -7.46 -1.40
CA LEU A 100 0.39 -8.37 -2.52
C LEU A 100 -1.10 -8.55 -2.82
N GLU A 101 -1.94 -8.59 -1.78
CA GLU A 101 -3.39 -8.60 -1.92
C GLU A 101 -3.91 -7.32 -2.59
N SER A 102 -3.40 -6.16 -2.17
CA SER A 102 -3.76 -4.87 -2.81
C SER A 102 -3.36 -4.83 -4.29
N VAL A 103 -2.21 -5.42 -4.66
CA VAL A 103 -1.77 -5.53 -6.07
C VAL A 103 -2.71 -6.43 -6.86
N GLU A 104 -3.15 -7.54 -6.28
CA GLU A 104 -4.09 -8.48 -6.93
C GLU A 104 -5.48 -7.89 -7.08
N GLU A 105 -5.95 -7.14 -6.09
CA GLU A 105 -7.18 -6.36 -6.17
C GLU A 105 -7.08 -5.30 -7.28
N ALA A 106 -5.96 -4.59 -7.39
CA ALA A 106 -5.73 -3.61 -8.45
C ALA A 106 -5.70 -4.25 -9.86
N ARG A 107 -5.09 -5.44 -10.01
CA ARG A 107 -5.08 -6.18 -11.29
C ARG A 107 -6.49 -6.60 -11.70
N LEU A 108 -7.31 -7.08 -10.76
CA LEU A 108 -8.71 -7.40 -11.01
C LEU A 108 -9.48 -6.18 -11.51
N TYR A 109 -9.30 -5.01 -10.88
CA TYR A 109 -9.97 -3.78 -11.29
C TYR A 109 -9.53 -3.30 -12.66
N ARG A 110 -8.23 -3.36 -12.94
CA ARG A 110 -7.69 -3.07 -14.28
C ARG A 110 -8.36 -3.95 -15.33
N ASP A 111 -8.43 -5.26 -15.10
CA ASP A 111 -8.96 -6.21 -16.09
C ASP A 111 -10.47 -6.03 -16.31
N LEU A 112 -11.20 -5.64 -15.25
CA LEU A 112 -12.62 -5.30 -15.34
C LEU A 112 -12.88 -4.00 -16.11
N LEU A 113 -12.05 -2.97 -15.88
CA LEU A 113 -12.26 -1.62 -16.42
C LEU A 113 -11.63 -1.40 -17.81
N ALA A 114 -10.54 -2.09 -18.14
CA ALA A 114 -9.81 -1.88 -19.39
C ALA A 114 -10.68 -2.01 -20.66
N PRO A 115 -11.58 -3.00 -20.80
CA PRO A 115 -12.44 -3.10 -21.98
C PRO A 115 -13.41 -1.93 -22.13
N ILE A 116 -13.85 -1.33 -21.00
CA ILE A 116 -14.77 -0.20 -20.99
C ILE A 116 -14.05 1.09 -21.39
N LEU A 117 -12.82 1.28 -20.93
CA LEU A 117 -12.02 2.47 -21.20
C LEU A 117 -11.39 2.48 -22.60
N ALA A 118 -11.31 1.32 -23.26
CA ALA A 118 -10.79 1.19 -24.62
C ALA A 118 -11.85 1.39 -25.72
N ALA A 119 -13.13 1.51 -25.34
CA ALA A 119 -14.26 1.78 -26.23
C ALA A 119 -14.54 3.28 -26.34
#